data_AF-A0A435TXA8-F1
#
_entry.id   AF-A0A435TXA8-F1
#
_cell.length_a   1.000
_cell.length_b   1.000
_cell.length_c   1.000
_cell.angle_alpha   90.00
_cell.angle_beta   90.00
_cell.angle_gamma   90.00
#
_symmetry.space_group_name_H-M   'P 1'
#
loop_
_entity.id
_entity.type
_entity.pdbx_description
1 polymer ?
#
loop_
_entity_poly.entity_id
_entity_poly.type
_entity_poly.pdbx_seq_one_letter_code
_entity_poly.pdbx_strand_id
1 'polypeptide(L)'
;MAGRRSSLGFLGMFGRSGDLRQLDDALRGADLHPALVPEGVKLTLVNLMKDRWPDESPPGTYASVAQLCSYCIAGPETFEQANGHERTLEAERRIEAALETGDSLDAQIVLMTLHAKLINPEIVDRYGLSAE
;
A
#
# COMPACT_ATOMS: atom_id res chain seq x y z
N MET A 1 -3.99 27.09 -17.55
CA MET A 1 -4.34 27.21 -16.12
C MET A 1 -3.09 26.97 -15.31
N ALA A 2 -2.59 28.04 -14.68
CA ALA A 2 -1.42 28.07 -13.82
C ALA A 2 -1.71 27.33 -12.49
N GLY A 3 -0.79 26.72 -11.76
CA GLY A 3 0.65 26.52 -11.85
C GLY A 3 1.02 25.68 -10.62
N ARG A 4 1.87 24.66 -10.79
CA ARG A 4 2.38 23.80 -9.70
C ARG A 4 2.94 24.67 -8.58
N ARG A 5 2.30 24.67 -7.42
CA ARG A 5 2.91 25.13 -6.17
C ARG A 5 3.56 23.94 -5.48
N SER A 6 4.76 23.61 -5.94
CA SER A 6 5.71 22.86 -5.14
C SER A 6 6.15 23.74 -3.96
N SER A 7 5.55 23.53 -2.79
CA SER A 7 6.10 24.04 -1.53
C SER A 7 7.15 23.06 -0.98
N LEU A 8 8.35 23.09 -1.57
CA LEU A 8 9.60 22.76 -0.87
C LEU A 8 9.88 23.91 0.10
N GLY A 9 10.33 23.75 1.34
CA GLY A 9 10.66 22.56 2.11
C GLY A 9 11.00 23.03 3.52
N PHE A 10 10.15 22.69 4.50
CA PHE A 10 10.45 22.52 5.93
C PHE A 10 9.14 22.17 6.67
N LEU A 11 8.00 22.80 6.30
CA LEU A 11 6.69 22.47 6.87
C LEU A 11 6.10 21.15 6.35
N GLY A 12 6.39 20.76 5.10
CA GLY A 12 5.91 19.49 4.52
C GLY A 12 6.69 18.24 4.97
N MET A 13 7.87 18.42 5.59
CA MET A 13 8.69 17.30 6.08
C MET A 13 8.13 16.71 7.37
N PHE A 14 7.63 17.54 8.29
CA PHE A 14 7.04 17.07 9.55
C PHE A 14 5.78 16.23 9.34
N GLY A 15 4.91 16.62 8.41
CA GLY A 15 3.75 15.81 8.02
C GLY A 15 4.17 14.50 7.38
N ARG A 16 5.13 14.54 6.42
CA ARG A 16 5.63 13.35 5.75
C ARG A 16 6.35 12.37 6.68
N SER A 17 7.11 12.85 7.66
CA SER A 17 7.70 12.00 8.71
C SER A 17 6.65 11.39 9.63
N GLY A 18 5.55 12.12 9.90
CA GLY A 18 4.40 11.59 10.65
C GLY A 18 3.66 10.49 9.89
N ASP A 19 3.39 10.71 8.60
CA ASP A 19 2.73 9.73 7.73
C ASP A 19 3.56 8.46 7.55
N LEU A 20 4.88 8.58 7.40
CA LEU A 20 5.78 7.43 7.34
C LEU A 20 5.79 6.65 8.65
N ARG A 21 5.74 7.33 9.79
CA ARG A 21 5.63 6.64 11.09
C ARG A 21 4.30 5.91 11.23
N GLN A 22 3.18 6.55 10.84
CA GLN A 22 1.87 5.90 10.83
C GLN A 22 1.83 4.69 9.89
N LEU A 23 2.43 4.81 8.72
CA LEU A 23 2.56 3.69 7.78
C LEU A 23 3.44 2.58 8.37
N ASP A 24 4.60 2.89 8.93
CA ASP A 24 5.48 1.90 9.57
C ASP A 24 4.77 1.16 10.72
N ASP A 25 4.00 1.87 11.54
CA ASP A 25 3.21 1.27 12.62
C ASP A 25 2.07 0.39 12.08
N ALA A 26 1.41 0.83 11.02
CA ALA A 26 0.38 0.05 10.36
C ALA A 26 0.94 -1.21 9.67
N LEU A 27 2.11 -1.13 9.04
CA LEU A 27 2.81 -2.27 8.44
C LEU A 27 3.15 -3.31 9.52
N ARG A 28 3.70 -2.88 10.66
CA ARG A 28 3.91 -3.77 11.82
C ARG A 28 2.61 -4.40 12.29
N GLY A 29 1.53 -3.61 12.36
CA GLY A 29 0.20 -4.09 12.74
C GLY A 29 -0.42 -5.09 11.75
N ALA A 30 0.10 -5.15 10.52
CA ALA A 30 -0.28 -6.11 9.48
C ALA A 30 0.74 -7.26 9.33
N ASP A 31 1.62 -7.44 10.32
CA ASP A 31 2.69 -8.43 10.36
C ASP A 31 3.76 -8.29 9.24
N LEU A 32 3.93 -7.08 8.71
CA LEU A 32 4.99 -6.76 7.75
C LEU A 32 6.03 -5.84 8.39
N HIS A 33 7.26 -6.35 8.60
CA HIS A 33 8.32 -5.53 9.16
C HIS A 33 8.69 -4.38 8.20
N PRO A 34 8.66 -3.09 8.62
CA PRO A 34 8.84 -1.96 7.70
C PRO A 34 10.19 -1.90 6.97
N ALA A 35 11.22 -2.58 7.50
CA ALA A 35 12.52 -2.68 6.82
C ALA A 35 12.50 -3.57 5.57
N LEU A 36 11.46 -4.39 5.39
CA LEU A 36 11.24 -5.17 4.16
C LEU A 36 10.65 -4.32 3.04
N VAL A 37 10.16 -3.11 3.35
CA VAL A 37 9.59 -2.18 2.39
C VAL A 37 10.60 -1.06 2.12
N PRO A 38 11.15 -0.96 0.90
CA PRO A 38 12.07 0.12 0.53
C PRO A 38 11.46 1.49 0.79
N GLU A 39 12.28 2.44 1.25
CA GLU A 39 11.80 3.78 1.59
C GLU A 39 11.06 4.45 0.42
N GLY A 40 11.55 4.29 -0.82
CA GLY A 40 10.87 4.80 -2.02
C GLY A 40 9.44 4.29 -2.21
N VAL A 41 9.17 3.03 -1.83
CA VAL A 41 7.84 2.42 -1.89
C VAL A 41 6.93 2.99 -0.81
N LYS A 42 7.43 3.15 0.43
CA LYS A 42 6.67 3.80 1.51
C LYS A 42 6.32 5.24 1.18
N LEU A 43 7.25 5.99 0.59
CA LEU A 43 7.01 7.36 0.14
C LEU A 43 5.98 7.42 -0.98
N THR A 44 5.97 6.42 -1.86
CA THR A 44 4.96 6.30 -2.94
C THR A 44 3.59 6.00 -2.35
N LEU A 45 3.46 5.05 -1.43
CA LEU A 45 2.21 4.76 -0.71
C LEU A 45 1.63 6.00 -0.02
N VAL A 46 2.46 6.73 0.73
CA VAL A 46 2.02 7.97 1.39
C VAL A 46 1.56 9.02 0.37
N ASN A 47 2.23 9.15 -0.77
CA ASN A 47 1.80 10.07 -1.82
C ASN A 47 0.45 9.65 -2.43
N LEU A 48 0.26 8.36 -2.73
CA LEU A 48 -1.01 7.83 -3.22
C LEU A 48 -2.17 8.11 -2.26
N MET A 49 -1.91 7.93 -0.95
CA MET A 49 -2.89 8.25 0.09
C MET A 49 -3.23 9.74 0.11
N LYS A 50 -2.23 10.63 -0.03
CA LYS A 50 -2.45 12.09 -0.06
C LYS A 50 -3.16 12.57 -1.31
N ASP A 51 -2.93 11.92 -2.44
CA ASP A 51 -3.65 12.24 -3.68
C ASP A 51 -5.15 11.92 -3.53
N ARG A 52 -5.49 10.88 -2.76
CA ARG A 52 -6.87 10.49 -2.45
C ARG A 52 -7.49 11.31 -1.31
N TRP A 53 -6.71 11.61 -0.28
CA TRP A 53 -7.11 12.36 0.91
C TRP A 53 -6.08 13.47 1.21
N PRO A 54 -6.24 14.66 0.58
CA PRO A 54 -5.26 15.74 0.71
C PRO A 54 -5.10 16.31 2.12
N ASP A 55 -6.18 16.27 2.91
CA ASP A 55 -6.23 16.85 4.25
C ASP A 55 -6.03 15.75 5.32
N GLU A 56 -7.11 15.09 5.73
CA GLU A 56 -7.11 14.04 6.75
C GLU A 56 -7.71 12.77 6.17
N SER A 57 -6.97 11.67 6.28
CA SER A 57 -7.47 10.34 5.90
C SER A 57 -8.44 9.82 6.96
N PRO A 58 -9.53 9.13 6.57
CA PRO A 58 -10.43 8.50 7.53
C PRO A 58 -9.69 7.56 8.52
N PRO A 59 -10.18 7.38 9.74
CA PRO A 59 -9.60 6.43 10.69
C PRO A 59 -9.47 5.02 10.09
N GLY A 60 -8.34 4.37 10.32
CA GLY A 60 -8.08 3.02 9.82
C GLY A 60 -7.55 2.93 8.38
N THR A 61 -7.44 4.07 7.66
CA THR A 61 -6.93 4.06 6.27
C THR A 61 -5.51 3.48 6.18
N TYR A 62 -4.59 3.89 7.06
CA TYR A 62 -3.23 3.33 7.09
C TYR A 62 -3.23 1.83 7.34
N ALA A 63 -4.07 1.34 8.25
CA ALA A 63 -4.18 -0.09 8.53
C ALA A 63 -4.70 -0.87 7.30
N SER A 64 -5.72 -0.35 6.61
CA SER A 64 -6.27 -0.95 5.39
C SER A 64 -5.26 -0.97 4.24
N VAL A 65 -4.48 0.09 4.06
CA VAL A 65 -3.41 0.16 3.05
C VAL A 65 -2.28 -0.80 3.39
N ALA A 66 -1.83 -0.82 4.64
CA ALA A 66 -0.78 -1.71 5.12
C ALA A 66 -1.18 -3.18 5.00
N GLN A 67 -2.45 -3.51 5.24
CA GLN A 67 -2.99 -4.86 5.11
C GLN A 67 -2.85 -5.40 3.68
N LEU A 68 -3.30 -4.63 2.68
CA LEU A 68 -3.19 -5.05 1.28
C LEU A 68 -1.73 -5.12 0.82
N CYS A 69 -0.91 -4.15 1.23
CA CYS A 69 0.53 -4.17 0.95
C CYS A 69 1.22 -5.40 1.58
N SER A 70 0.88 -5.73 2.82
CA SER A 70 1.37 -6.91 3.52
C SER A 70 0.96 -8.20 2.80
N TYR A 71 -0.32 -8.33 2.41
CA TYR A 71 -0.78 -9.49 1.64
C TYR A 71 -0.02 -9.66 0.32
N CYS A 72 0.19 -8.57 -0.43
CA CYS A 72 0.93 -8.60 -1.69
C CYS A 72 2.38 -9.06 -1.50
N ILE A 73 3.05 -8.67 -0.40
CA ILE A 73 4.47 -8.95 -0.18
C ILE A 73 4.68 -10.31 0.50
N ALA A 74 3.87 -10.64 1.51
CA ALA A 74 3.99 -11.88 2.26
C ALA A 74 3.47 -13.09 1.46
N GLY A 75 2.42 -12.90 0.65
CA GLY A 75 1.67 -13.97 0.00
C GLY A 75 0.58 -14.59 0.88
N PRO A 76 -0.33 -15.40 0.31
CA PRO A 76 -1.57 -15.81 0.96
C PRO A 76 -1.35 -16.61 2.24
N GLU A 77 -0.49 -17.64 2.19
CA GLU A 77 -0.26 -18.54 3.32
C GLU A 77 0.35 -17.80 4.53
N THR A 78 1.44 -17.06 4.30
CA THR A 78 2.13 -16.32 5.38
C THR A 78 1.23 -15.23 5.95
N PHE A 79 0.49 -14.52 5.08
CA PHE A 79 -0.44 -13.50 5.53
C PHE A 79 -1.58 -14.08 6.36
N GLU A 80 -2.18 -15.20 5.95
CA GLU A 80 -3.29 -15.84 6.66
C GLU A 80 -2.86 -16.34 8.04
N GLN A 81 -1.66 -16.92 8.15
CA GLN A 81 -1.11 -17.38 9.44
C GLN A 81 -1.01 -16.23 10.45
N ALA A 82 -0.65 -15.03 10.00
CA ALA A 82 -0.44 -13.88 10.87
C ALA A 82 -1.71 -13.03 11.11
N ASN A 83 -2.55 -12.88 10.09
CA ASN A 83 -3.69 -11.95 10.07
C ASN A 83 -5.06 -12.64 10.16
N GLY A 84 -5.10 -13.96 9.95
CA GLY A 84 -6.31 -14.78 9.96
C GLY A 84 -7.07 -14.82 8.64
N HIS A 85 -7.97 -15.80 8.54
CA HIS A 85 -8.70 -16.13 7.32
C HIS A 85 -9.59 -14.98 6.81
N GLU A 86 -10.34 -14.30 7.68
CA GLU A 86 -11.25 -13.23 7.27
C GLU A 86 -10.53 -12.06 6.58
N ARG A 87 -9.36 -11.70 7.11
CA ARG A 87 -8.50 -10.64 6.55
C ARG A 87 -7.90 -11.04 5.21
N THR A 88 -7.62 -12.34 5.05
CA THR A 88 -7.10 -12.93 3.82
C THR A 88 -8.15 -12.84 2.72
N LEU A 89 -9.38 -13.30 3.00
CA LEU A 89 -10.50 -13.20 2.06
C LEU A 89 -10.81 -11.75 1.67
N GLU A 90 -10.68 -10.80 2.60
CA GLU A 90 -10.86 -9.38 2.27
C GLU A 90 -9.77 -8.85 1.34
N ALA A 91 -8.51 -9.19 1.57
CA ALA A 91 -7.42 -8.81 0.67
C ALA A 91 -7.61 -9.40 -0.74
N GLU A 92 -8.05 -10.66 -0.82
CA GLU A 92 -8.34 -11.34 -2.09
C GLU A 92 -9.45 -10.63 -2.87
N ARG A 93 -10.58 -10.32 -2.21
CA ARG A 93 -11.68 -9.55 -2.83
C ARG A 93 -11.24 -8.18 -3.31
N ARG A 94 -10.37 -7.51 -2.55
CA ARG A 94 -9.85 -6.19 -2.92
C ARG A 94 -8.97 -6.25 -4.16
N ILE A 95 -8.15 -7.29 -4.30
CA ILE A 95 -7.35 -7.49 -5.53
C ILE A 95 -8.27 -7.75 -6.72
N GLU A 96 -9.27 -8.62 -6.57
CA GLU A 96 -10.24 -8.89 -7.65
C GLU A 96 -10.94 -7.61 -8.11
N ALA A 97 -11.48 -6.81 -7.17
CA ALA A 97 -12.11 -5.53 -7.48
C ALA A 97 -11.14 -4.50 -8.09
N ALA A 98 -9.88 -4.50 -7.66
CA ALA A 98 -8.84 -3.65 -8.21
C ALA A 98 -8.53 -3.99 -9.68
N LEU A 99 -8.50 -5.27 -10.02
CA LEU A 99 -8.29 -5.74 -11.40
C LEU A 99 -9.46 -5.37 -12.33
N GLU A 100 -10.69 -5.35 -11.80
CA GLU A 100 -11.86 -4.93 -12.57
C GLU A 100 -11.88 -3.40 -12.81
N THR A 101 -11.50 -2.60 -11.81
CA THR A 101 -11.57 -1.13 -11.89
C THR A 101 -10.35 -0.52 -12.59
N GLY A 102 -9.17 -1.07 -12.37
CA GLY A 102 -7.91 -0.68 -13.02
C GLY A 102 -7.20 0.57 -12.48
N ASP A 103 -7.91 1.53 -11.87
CA ASP A 103 -7.33 2.80 -11.39
C ASP A 103 -7.54 3.09 -9.89
N SER A 104 -8.10 2.12 -9.15
CA SER A 104 -8.33 2.26 -7.70
C SER A 104 -7.02 2.38 -6.91
N LEU A 105 -7.10 2.87 -5.67
CA LEU A 105 -5.94 2.89 -4.77
C LEU A 105 -5.35 1.48 -4.60
N ASP A 106 -6.20 0.46 -4.52
CA ASP A 106 -5.79 -0.94 -4.40
C ASP A 106 -5.05 -1.41 -5.66
N ALA A 107 -5.52 -1.02 -6.85
CA ALA A 107 -4.81 -1.31 -8.11
C ALA A 107 -3.43 -0.66 -8.14
N GLN A 108 -3.32 0.58 -7.65
CA GLN A 108 -2.05 1.29 -7.57
C GLN A 108 -1.09 0.66 -6.54
N ILE A 109 -1.60 0.10 -5.44
CA ILE A 109 -0.80 -0.65 -4.46
C ILE A 109 -0.25 -1.94 -5.09
N VAL A 110 -1.10 -2.72 -5.77
CA VAL A 110 -0.70 -3.97 -6.44
C VAL A 110 0.33 -3.67 -7.54
N LEU A 111 0.07 -2.69 -8.40
CA LEU A 111 0.98 -2.29 -9.47
C LEU A 111 2.33 -1.80 -8.92
N MET A 112 2.32 -1.03 -7.84
CA MET A 112 3.54 -0.55 -7.18
C MET A 112 4.36 -1.72 -6.60
N THR A 113 3.74 -2.68 -5.92
CA THR A 113 4.47 -3.83 -5.36
C THR A 113 5.03 -4.72 -6.47
N LEU A 114 4.32 -4.85 -7.59
CA LEU A 114 4.79 -5.54 -8.80
C LEU A 114 6.01 -4.84 -9.42
N HIS A 115 5.94 -3.54 -9.71
CA HIS A 115 7.08 -2.79 -10.27
C HIS A 115 8.29 -2.73 -9.34
N ALA A 116 8.06 -2.67 -8.04
CA ALA A 116 9.13 -2.71 -7.04
C ALA A 116 9.74 -4.11 -6.86
N LYS A 117 9.22 -5.14 -7.54
CA LYS A 117 9.61 -6.55 -7.39
C LYS A 117 9.50 -7.07 -5.95
N LEU A 118 8.51 -6.55 -5.22
CA LEU A 118 8.22 -6.94 -3.84
C LEU A 118 7.06 -7.93 -3.77
N ILE A 119 6.22 -7.97 -4.80
CA ILE A 119 5.05 -8.83 -4.82
C ILE A 119 5.47 -10.31 -4.77
N ASN A 120 4.77 -11.09 -3.97
CA ASN A 120 4.99 -12.52 -3.87
C ASN A 120 4.63 -13.20 -5.20
N PRO A 121 5.48 -14.10 -5.74
CA PRO A 121 5.22 -14.81 -7.00
C PRO A 121 3.87 -15.55 -7.05
N GLU A 122 3.40 -16.10 -5.93
CA GLU A 122 2.11 -16.78 -5.86
C GLU A 122 0.95 -15.83 -6.19
N ILE A 123 1.04 -14.57 -5.77
CA ILE A 123 0.04 -13.54 -6.09
C ILE A 123 0.07 -13.22 -7.59
N VAL A 124 1.28 -13.16 -8.19
CA VAL A 124 1.43 -12.93 -9.63
C VAL A 124 0.77 -14.05 -10.43
N ASP A 125 1.08 -15.30 -10.09
CA ASP A 125 0.54 -16.47 -10.78
C ASP A 125 -0.98 -16.61 -10.59
N ARG A 126 -1.47 -16.38 -9.37
CA ARG A 126 -2.89 -16.51 -9.04
C ARG A 126 -3.77 -15.50 -9.75
N TYR A 127 -3.30 -14.26 -9.89
CA TYR A 127 -4.07 -13.16 -10.46
C TYR A 127 -3.64 -12.79 -11.89
N GLY A 128 -2.66 -13.49 -12.48
CA GLY A 128 -2.18 -13.22 -13.84
C GLY A 128 -1.58 -11.81 -13.99
N LEU A 129 -0.90 -11.32 -12.96
CA LEU A 129 -0.40 -9.94 -12.93
C LEU A 129 0.78 -9.76 -13.88
N SER A 130 0.81 -8.62 -14.60
CA SER A 130 1.93 -8.25 -15.45
C SER A 130 2.16 -6.73 -15.42
N ALA A 131 3.41 -6.34 -15.58
CA ALA A 131 3.88 -4.96 -15.66
C ALA A 131 4.63 -4.79 -16.97
N GLU A 132 3.90 -4.86 -18.09
CA GLU A 132 4.41 -4.53 -19.41
C GLU A 132 4.28 -3.02 -19.71
#